data_AF-A0A0L0UME5-F1
#
_entry.id   AF-A0A0L0UME5-F1
#
_cell.length_a   1.000
_cell.length_b   1.000
_cell.length_c   1.000
_cell.angle_alpha   90.00
_cell.angle_beta   90.00
_cell.angle_gamma   90.00
#
_symmetry.space_group_name_H-M   'P 1'
#
loop_
_entity.id
_entity.type
_entity.pdbx_description
1 polymer ?
#
loop_
_entity_poly.entity_id
_entity_poly.type
_entity_poly.pdbx_seq_one_letter_code
_entity_poly.pdbx_strand_id
1 'polypeptide(L)'
;MFVEKNRRGGKNSIDQFQRGAVQTDQDRMDALAITPLCLRVAFSMDNLLGYIPLWHDDPAYVREKERQESEGMCRCLCSNCEPTKSKTLVKNLVFANKDNFDNILQDTYQPTEARDLTHKYPPKRVSLRKRKVPEAERPIMEEFMAQLTTDLHKHYDTTFGAGGPLGSSDIFGAEEADAIATYMHHIRTPGDIRGIIGGECFDG
;
A
#
# COMPACT_ATOMS: atom_id res chain seq x y z
N MET A 1 -1.40 3.58 10.96
CA MET A 1 -1.19 4.31 9.70
C MET A 1 -0.71 3.29 8.70
N PHE A 2 -1.49 3.05 7.65
CA PHE A 2 -1.13 2.11 6.59
C PHE A 2 -0.39 2.93 5.52
N VAL A 3 0.89 2.62 5.32
CA VAL A 3 1.70 3.26 4.29
C VAL A 3 2.27 2.12 3.45
N GLU A 4 2.10 2.22 2.14
CA GLU A 4 2.62 1.23 1.21
C GLU A 4 4.14 1.19 1.30
N LYS A 5 4.71 0.00 1.51
CA LYS A 5 6.17 -0.17 1.51
C LYS A 5 6.81 0.17 0.17
N ASN A 6 6.08 -0.10 -0.91
CA ASN A 6 6.51 0.18 -2.27
C ASN A 6 5.35 0.79 -3.05
N ARG A 7 5.45 2.07 -3.39
CA ARG A 7 4.46 2.78 -4.21
C ARG A 7 4.92 2.82 -5.66
N ARG A 8 4.02 2.54 -6.61
CA ARG A 8 4.31 2.64 -8.06
C ARG A 8 4.60 4.11 -8.41
N GLY A 9 5.79 4.37 -8.95
CA GLY A 9 6.24 5.74 -9.24
C GLY A 9 6.64 6.57 -8.01
N GLY A 10 6.63 5.99 -6.81
CA GLY A 10 7.12 6.61 -5.57
C GLY A 10 8.59 6.33 -5.29
N LYS A 11 9.10 6.98 -4.24
CA LYS A 11 10.45 6.75 -3.70
C LYS A 11 10.43 5.60 -2.69
N ASN A 12 10.97 4.45 -3.09
CA ASN A 12 10.96 3.19 -2.35
C ASN A 12 12.32 2.83 -1.71
N SER A 13 13.35 3.66 -1.90
CA SER A 13 14.63 3.52 -1.18
C SER A 13 15.19 4.87 -0.74
N ILE A 14 16.03 4.86 0.30
CA ILE A 14 16.63 6.08 0.85
C ILE A 14 17.49 6.78 -0.20
N ASP A 15 18.13 6.03 -1.11
CA ASP A 15 19.01 6.54 -2.15
C ASP A 15 18.27 7.41 -3.19
N GLN A 16 16.94 7.28 -3.27
CA GLN A 16 16.09 8.10 -4.14
C GLN A 16 15.75 9.47 -3.52
N PHE A 17 16.15 9.70 -2.26
CA PHE A 17 16.02 10.98 -1.58
C PHE A 17 17.34 11.75 -1.60
N GLN A 18 17.26 13.02 -1.97
CA GLN A 18 18.39 13.94 -1.90
C GLN A 18 18.41 14.66 -0.54
N ARG A 19 19.57 14.68 0.12
CA ARG A 19 19.75 15.41 1.39
C ARG A 19 19.49 16.91 1.19
N GLY A 20 18.71 17.49 2.11
CA GLY A 20 18.35 18.91 2.10
C GLY A 20 17.32 19.32 1.04
N ALA A 21 16.85 18.39 0.20
CA ALA A 21 15.75 18.67 -0.71
C ALA A 21 14.43 18.78 0.06
N VAL A 22 13.56 19.68 -0.41
CA VAL A 22 12.19 19.81 0.12
C VAL A 22 11.43 18.53 -0.19
N GLN A 23 10.74 17.98 0.82
CA GLN A 23 9.83 16.86 0.62
C GLN A 23 8.44 17.41 0.29
N THR A 24 7.91 17.01 -0.88
CA THR A 24 6.48 17.19 -1.18
C THR A 24 5.62 16.30 -0.28
N ASP A 25 4.30 16.49 -0.25
CA ASP A 25 3.41 15.61 0.52
C ASP A 25 3.54 14.13 0.11
N GLN A 26 3.77 13.86 -1.18
CA GLN A 26 4.03 12.50 -1.67
C GLN A 26 5.38 11.97 -1.18
N ASP A 27 6.42 12.81 -1.21
CA ASP A 27 7.74 12.43 -0.69
C ASP A 27 7.72 12.17 0.82
N ARG A 28 6.90 12.91 1.58
CA ARG A 28 6.72 12.69 3.03
C ARG A 28 6.09 11.33 3.30
N MET A 29 5.07 10.94 2.52
CA MET A 29 4.46 9.61 2.64
C MET A 29 5.46 8.50 2.27
N ASP A 30 6.20 8.68 1.18
CA ASP A 30 7.23 7.74 0.74
C ASP A 30 8.36 7.62 1.79
N ALA A 31 8.82 8.75 2.34
CA ALA A 31 9.85 8.80 3.38
C ALA A 31 9.39 8.15 4.68
N LEU A 32 8.12 8.33 5.08
CA LEU A 32 7.54 7.70 6.26
C LEU A 32 7.45 6.18 6.11
N ALA A 33 7.21 5.68 4.90
CA ALA A 33 7.16 4.25 4.61
C ALA A 33 8.51 3.56 4.84
N ILE A 34 9.61 4.26 4.55
CA ILE A 34 10.96 3.68 4.50
C ILE A 34 11.91 4.17 5.60
N THR A 35 11.53 5.18 6.38
CA THR A 35 12.44 5.77 7.37
C THR A 35 12.93 4.70 8.36
N PRO A 36 14.25 4.57 8.58
CA PRO A 36 14.79 3.65 9.57
C PRO A 36 14.76 4.23 10.99
N LEU A 37 14.31 5.47 11.14
CA LEU A 37 14.43 6.25 12.37
C LEU A 37 13.25 6.04 13.32
N CYS A 38 13.37 6.53 14.55
CA CYS A 38 12.30 6.44 15.53
C CYS A 38 11.03 7.13 15.01
N LEU A 39 9.93 6.40 14.85
CA LEU A 39 8.67 6.94 14.32
C LEU A 39 8.13 8.08 15.19
N ARG A 40 8.26 8.00 16.52
CA ARG A 40 7.84 9.07 17.42
C ARG A 40 8.58 10.38 17.16
N VAL A 41 9.88 10.30 16.92
CA VAL A 41 10.70 11.48 16.58
C VAL A 41 10.37 11.95 15.17
N ALA A 42 10.24 11.05 14.20
CA ALA A 42 9.88 11.37 12.83
C ALA A 42 8.55 12.13 12.73
N PHE A 43 7.49 11.69 13.44
CA PHE A 43 6.21 12.40 13.48
C PHE A 43 6.32 13.77 14.14
N SER A 44 7.11 13.90 15.21
CA SER A 44 7.34 15.20 15.86
C SER A 44 8.02 16.17 14.89
N MET A 45 9.07 15.72 14.20
CA MET A 45 9.77 16.49 13.20
C MET A 45 8.88 16.87 12.02
N ASP A 46 8.06 15.95 11.52
CA ASP A 46 7.13 16.22 10.43
C ASP A 46 6.15 17.34 10.79
N ASN A 47 5.61 17.31 12.01
CA ASN A 47 4.70 18.34 12.50
C ASN A 47 5.40 19.70 12.70
N LEU A 48 6.67 19.70 13.12
CA LEU A 48 7.41 20.93 13.45
C LEU A 48 8.10 21.56 12.23
N LEU A 49 8.61 20.75 11.32
CA LEU A 49 9.51 21.15 10.24
C LEU A 49 9.01 20.75 8.84
N GLY A 50 7.95 19.95 8.74
CA GLY A 50 7.31 19.59 7.47
C GLY A 50 8.07 18.56 6.64
N TYR A 51 8.89 17.70 7.25
CA TYR A 51 9.57 16.61 6.54
C TYR A 51 9.85 15.41 7.44
N ILE A 52 9.99 14.23 6.83
CA ILE A 52 10.33 13.00 7.52
C ILE A 52 11.85 12.78 7.49
N PRO A 53 12.52 12.60 8.65
CA PRO A 53 13.95 12.35 8.69
C PRO A 53 14.29 10.94 8.18
N LEU A 54 15.34 10.82 7.38
CA LEU A 54 15.80 9.56 6.79
C LEU A 54 17.19 9.12 7.27
N TRP A 55 17.95 10.04 7.87
CA TRP A 55 19.34 9.78 8.28
C TRP A 55 19.55 10.07 9.77
N HIS A 56 20.35 9.22 10.43
CA HIS A 56 20.63 9.31 11.86
C HIS A 56 21.40 10.58 12.27
N ASP A 57 22.17 11.14 11.34
CA ASP A 57 22.99 12.33 11.52
C ASP A 57 22.25 13.65 11.18
N ASP A 58 20.95 13.58 10.87
CA ASP A 58 20.14 14.79 10.70
C ASP A 58 20.16 15.61 12.01
N PRO A 59 20.66 16.86 12.01
CA PRO A 59 20.78 17.67 13.22
C PRO A 59 19.44 17.94 13.90
N ALA A 60 18.34 18.06 13.14
CA ALA A 60 17.01 18.26 13.72
C ALA A 60 16.48 16.98 14.37
N TYR A 61 16.79 15.81 13.79
CA TYR A 61 16.46 14.51 14.40
C TYR A 61 17.20 14.29 15.70
N VAL A 62 18.51 14.57 15.72
CA VAL A 62 19.33 14.46 16.93
C VAL A 62 18.80 15.37 18.02
N ARG A 63 18.55 16.66 17.72
CA ARG A 63 18.00 17.61 18.69
C ARG A 63 16.64 17.20 19.24
N GLU A 64 15.72 16.74 18.38
CA GLU A 64 14.38 16.34 18.85
C GLU A 64 14.45 15.08 19.71
N LYS A 65 15.34 14.13 19.36
CA LYS A 65 15.59 12.96 20.18
C LYS A 65 16.15 13.34 21.56
N GLU A 66 17.15 14.22 21.61
CA GLU A 66 17.74 14.72 22.86
C GLU A 66 16.74 15.49 23.72
N ARG A 67 15.86 16.29 23.10
CA ARG A 67 14.77 16.98 23.81
C ARG A 67 13.80 16.00 24.46
N GLN A 68 13.38 14.96 23.75
CA GLN A 68 12.49 13.93 24.32
C GLN A 68 13.15 13.20 25.50
N GLU A 69 14.45 12.93 25.42
CA GLU A 69 15.22 12.33 26.50
C GLU A 69 15.36 13.29 27.72
N SER A 70 15.63 14.57 27.49
CA SER A 70 15.77 15.56 28.57
C SER A 70 14.46 15.90 29.28
N GLU A 71 13.33 15.79 28.58
CA GLU A 71 11.99 15.89 29.17
C GLU A 71 11.54 14.61 29.88
N GLY A 72 12.37 13.58 29.93
CA GLY A 72 12.08 12.33 30.62
C GLY A 72 11.01 11.48 29.94
N MET A 73 10.82 11.64 28.62
CA MET A 73 9.91 10.76 27.88
C MET A 73 10.41 9.32 27.94
N CYS A 74 9.47 8.37 28.09
CA CYS A 74 9.81 6.95 28.10
C CYS A 74 10.48 6.52 26.79
N ARG A 75 11.28 5.46 26.86
CA ARG A 75 11.92 4.87 25.68
C ARG A 75 10.85 4.47 24.65
N CYS A 76 11.06 4.84 23.39
CA CYS A 76 10.14 4.49 22.31
C CYS A 76 10.22 2.98 21.99
N LEU A 77 9.05 2.36 21.81
CA LEU A 77 8.90 0.94 21.46
C LEU A 77 8.28 0.75 20.06
N CYS A 78 8.42 1.75 19.18
CA CYS A 78 7.91 1.67 17.81
C CYS A 78 8.63 0.56 17.01
N SER A 79 8.06 0.19 15.85
CA SER A 79 8.60 -0.84 14.97
C SER A 79 10.05 -0.61 14.53
N ASN A 80 10.50 0.64 14.48
CA ASN A 80 11.88 0.98 14.11
C ASN A 80 12.84 0.94 15.31
N CYS A 81 12.35 1.20 16.53
CA CYS A 81 13.16 1.14 17.75
C CYS A 81 13.26 -0.28 18.33
N GLU A 82 12.22 -1.10 18.17
CA GLU A 82 12.12 -2.47 18.68
C GLU A 82 11.52 -3.42 17.63
N PRO A 83 12.23 -3.69 16.52
CA PRO A 83 11.70 -4.43 15.38
C PRO A 83 11.33 -5.88 15.71
N THR A 84 12.10 -6.54 16.58
CA THR A 84 11.83 -7.92 16.99
C THR A 84 10.55 -7.99 17.82
N LYS A 85 10.40 -7.12 18.83
CA LYS A 85 9.20 -7.08 19.66
C LYS A 85 7.97 -6.68 18.88
N SER A 86 8.09 -5.73 17.95
CA SER A 86 6.99 -5.33 17.06
C SER A 86 6.48 -6.50 16.21
N LYS A 87 7.38 -7.34 15.67
CA LYS A 87 6.98 -8.55 14.94
C LYS A 87 6.28 -9.57 15.84
N THR A 88 6.78 -9.79 17.05
CA THR A 88 6.14 -10.69 18.03
C THR A 88 4.76 -10.17 18.42
N LEU A 89 4.64 -8.87 18.69
CA LEU A 89 3.38 -8.20 18.98
C LEU A 89 2.35 -8.46 17.87
N VAL A 90 2.68 -8.15 16.61
CA VAL A 90 1.78 -8.33 15.47
C VAL A 90 1.37 -9.80 15.32
N LYS A 91 2.31 -10.75 15.52
CA LYS A 91 2.02 -12.18 15.49
C LYS A 91 1.04 -12.60 16.58
N ASN A 92 1.13 -12.01 17.76
CA ASN A 92 0.32 -12.37 18.92
C ASN A 92 -1.04 -11.65 18.98
N LEU A 93 -1.21 -10.53 18.26
CA LEU A 93 -2.46 -9.76 18.25
C LEU A 93 -3.69 -10.59 17.82
N VAL A 94 -3.53 -11.64 17.02
CA VAL A 94 -4.62 -12.57 16.68
C VAL A 94 -5.22 -13.30 17.89
N PHE A 95 -4.47 -13.41 18.98
CA PHE A 95 -4.89 -14.04 20.23
C PHE A 95 -5.40 -13.04 21.27
N ALA A 96 -5.37 -11.74 20.96
CA ALA A 96 -5.73 -10.69 21.91
C ALA A 96 -7.19 -10.79 22.36
N ASN A 97 -7.39 -10.68 23.67
CA ASN A 97 -8.65 -10.56 24.36
C ASN A 97 -8.47 -9.60 25.56
N LYS A 98 -9.54 -9.37 26.33
CA LYS A 98 -9.52 -8.41 27.45
C LYS A 98 -8.52 -8.78 28.55
N ASP A 99 -8.23 -10.08 28.72
CA ASP A 99 -7.43 -10.59 29.83
C ASP A 99 -5.93 -10.70 29.49
N ASN A 100 -5.57 -10.81 28.20
CA ASN A 100 -4.19 -11.03 27.76
C ASN A 100 -3.59 -9.86 26.96
N PHE A 101 -4.34 -8.79 26.70
CA PHE A 101 -3.90 -7.67 25.87
C PHE A 101 -2.61 -7.01 26.41
N ASP A 102 -2.55 -6.73 27.71
CA ASP A 102 -1.37 -6.11 28.33
C ASP A 102 -0.15 -7.04 28.28
N ASN A 103 -0.34 -8.35 28.45
CA ASN A 103 0.73 -9.33 28.32
C ASN A 103 1.27 -9.39 26.89
N ILE A 104 0.41 -9.24 25.89
CA ILE A 104 0.80 -9.16 24.48
C ILE A 104 1.59 -7.88 24.21
N LEU A 105 1.14 -6.74 24.74
CA LEU A 105 1.85 -5.46 24.64
C LEU A 105 3.23 -5.47 25.32
N GLN A 106 3.35 -6.19 26.44
CA GLN A 106 4.58 -6.31 27.22
C GLN A 106 5.52 -7.41 26.71
N ASP A 107 5.17 -8.12 25.64
CA ASP A 107 5.94 -9.24 25.09
C ASP A 107 6.15 -10.40 26.08
N THR A 108 5.20 -10.59 27.01
CA THR A 108 5.20 -11.67 28.01
C THR A 108 4.22 -12.79 27.69
N TYR A 109 3.31 -12.57 26.73
CA TYR A 109 2.33 -13.57 26.30
C TYR A 109 2.96 -14.70 25.48
N GLN A 110 2.71 -15.94 25.90
CA GLN A 110 3.06 -17.15 25.17
C GLN A 110 1.78 -17.82 24.64
N PRO A 111 1.62 -17.97 23.32
CA PRO A 111 0.46 -18.64 22.77
C PRO A 111 0.48 -20.13 23.11
N THR A 112 -0.61 -20.62 23.72
CA THR A 112 -0.82 -22.05 24.02
C THR A 112 -1.45 -22.82 22.86
N GLU A 113 -2.01 -22.09 21.88
CA GLU A 113 -2.76 -22.64 20.75
C GLU A 113 -2.32 -21.98 19.45
N ALA A 114 -2.42 -22.72 18.35
CA ALA A 114 -2.23 -22.17 17.01
C ALA A 114 -3.59 -21.75 16.41
N ARG A 115 -3.70 -20.49 15.96
CA ARG A 115 -4.87 -20.01 15.19
C ARG A 115 -4.51 -19.91 13.72
N ASP A 116 -5.21 -20.67 12.89
CA ASP A 116 -5.12 -20.53 11.45
C ASP A 116 -6.14 -19.51 10.93
N LEU A 117 -5.63 -18.37 10.46
CA LEU A 117 -6.44 -17.33 9.84
C LEU A 117 -6.56 -17.47 8.32
N THR A 118 -5.97 -18.49 7.69
CA THR A 118 -5.99 -18.68 6.23
C THR A 118 -7.39 -18.59 5.64
N HIS A 119 -8.39 -19.12 6.36
CA HIS A 119 -9.80 -19.06 5.98
C HIS A 119 -10.40 -17.64 5.90
N LYS A 120 -9.80 -16.64 6.57
CA LYS A 120 -10.23 -15.24 6.52
C LYS A 120 -9.60 -14.47 5.38
N TYR A 121 -8.47 -14.94 4.86
CA TYR A 121 -7.83 -14.30 3.71
C TYR A 121 -8.59 -14.68 2.44
N PRO A 122 -8.73 -13.76 1.48
CA PRO A 122 -9.26 -14.10 0.17
C PRO A 122 -8.46 -15.26 -0.43
N PRO A 123 -9.10 -16.24 -1.09
CA PRO A 123 -8.38 -17.28 -1.80
C PRO A 123 -7.42 -16.64 -2.80
N LYS A 124 -6.17 -17.13 -2.85
CA LYS A 124 -5.20 -16.67 -3.86
C LYS A 124 -5.84 -16.79 -5.24
N ARG A 125 -5.85 -15.69 -5.99
CA ARG A 125 -6.36 -15.68 -7.36
C ARG A 125 -5.57 -16.71 -8.18
N VAL A 126 -6.30 -17.54 -8.93
CA VAL A 126 -5.68 -18.46 -9.89
C VAL A 126 -4.94 -17.63 -10.93
N SER A 127 -3.66 -17.91 -11.15
CA SER A 127 -2.91 -17.23 -12.20
C SER A 127 -3.46 -17.64 -13.57
N LEU A 128 -4.01 -16.68 -14.30
CA LEU A 128 -4.42 -16.88 -15.69
C LEU A 128 -3.20 -16.78 -16.59
N ARG A 129 -3.15 -17.61 -17.64
CA ARG A 129 -2.08 -17.53 -18.63
C ARG A 129 -2.45 -16.44 -19.63
N LYS A 130 -1.50 -15.55 -19.91
CA LYS A 130 -1.65 -14.55 -20.96
C LYS A 130 -1.61 -15.23 -22.32
N ARG A 131 -2.45 -14.79 -23.25
CA ARG A 131 -2.31 -15.16 -24.65
C ARG A 131 -1.06 -14.47 -25.20
N LYS A 132 -0.23 -15.20 -25.93
CA LYS A 132 0.83 -14.59 -26.74
C LYS A 132 0.16 -13.98 -27.99
N VAL A 133 0.19 -12.65 -28.11
CA VAL A 133 -0.38 -11.94 -29.25
C VAL A 133 0.69 -11.85 -30.35
N PRO A 134 0.46 -12.43 -31.55
CA PRO A 134 1.35 -12.25 -32.69
C PRO A 134 1.38 -10.78 -33.15
N GLU A 135 2.51 -10.34 -33.71
CA GLU A 135 2.67 -8.95 -34.14
C GLU A 135 1.61 -8.50 -35.16
N ALA A 136 1.21 -9.41 -36.05
CA ALA A 136 0.18 -9.16 -37.05
C ALA A 136 -1.22 -8.89 -36.46
N GLU A 137 -1.49 -9.33 -35.24
CA GLU A 137 -2.79 -9.16 -34.57
C GLU A 137 -2.83 -7.93 -33.66
N ARG A 138 -1.68 -7.26 -33.42
CA ARG A 138 -1.64 -6.07 -32.56
C ARG A 138 -2.54 -4.93 -33.02
N PRO A 139 -2.60 -4.56 -34.32
CA PRO A 139 -3.46 -3.47 -34.75
C PRO A 139 -4.94 -3.76 -34.46
N ILE A 140 -5.36 -5.01 -34.66
CA ILE A 140 -6.73 -5.46 -34.38
C ILE A 140 -7.02 -5.41 -32.88
N MET A 141 -6.05 -5.79 -32.06
CA MET A 141 -6.17 -5.73 -30.61
C MET A 141 -6.28 -4.29 -30.10
N GLU A 142 -5.47 -3.38 -30.65
CA GLU A 142 -5.49 -1.95 -30.33
C GLU A 142 -6.82 -1.30 -30.70
N GLU A 143 -7.35 -1.60 -31.89
CA GLU A 143 -8.66 -1.15 -32.32
C GLU A 143 -9.77 -1.67 -31.39
N PHE A 144 -9.72 -2.95 -31.02
CA PHE A 144 -10.66 -3.54 -30.08
C PHE A 144 -10.61 -2.87 -28.69
N MET A 145 -9.42 -2.62 -28.15
CA MET A 145 -9.26 -1.94 -26.86
C MET A 145 -9.80 -0.50 -26.90
N ALA A 146 -9.57 0.23 -28.00
CA ALA A 146 -10.08 1.59 -28.18
C ALA A 146 -11.62 1.62 -28.27
N GLN A 147 -12.21 0.68 -29.02
CA GLN A 147 -13.66 0.50 -29.12
C GLN A 147 -14.25 0.17 -27.73
N LEU A 148 -13.68 -0.82 -27.04
CA LEU A 148 -14.14 -1.27 -25.73
C LEU A 148 -14.12 -0.15 -24.69
N THR A 149 -13.04 0.62 -24.66
CA THR A 149 -12.89 1.76 -23.74
C THR A 149 -13.94 2.83 -24.04
N THR A 150 -14.12 3.19 -25.31
CA THR A 150 -15.09 4.20 -25.74
C THR A 150 -16.52 3.80 -25.37
N ASP A 151 -16.89 2.53 -25.63
CA ASP A 151 -18.23 2.03 -25.35
C ASP A 151 -18.52 1.97 -23.85
N LEU A 152 -17.53 1.57 -23.04
CA LEU A 152 -17.68 1.55 -21.58
C LEU A 152 -17.75 2.95 -20.97
N HIS A 153 -16.95 3.90 -21.47
CA HIS A 153 -17.05 5.30 -21.01
C HIS A 153 -18.41 5.88 -21.31
N LYS A 154 -18.90 5.69 -22.54
CA LYS A 154 -20.25 6.11 -22.93
C LYS A 154 -21.33 5.44 -22.08
N HIS A 155 -21.20 4.15 -21.80
CA HIS A 155 -22.15 3.43 -20.95
C HIS A 155 -22.16 3.96 -19.51
N TYR A 156 -20.98 4.26 -18.95
CA TYR A 156 -20.87 4.84 -17.62
C TYR A 156 -21.51 6.23 -17.56
N ASP A 157 -21.15 7.12 -18.49
CA ASP A 157 -21.65 8.50 -18.51
C ASP A 157 -23.16 8.55 -18.73
N THR A 158 -23.72 7.64 -19.53
CA THR A 158 -25.17 7.52 -19.73
C THR A 158 -25.91 6.95 -18.51
N THR A 159 -25.26 6.11 -17.71
CA THR A 159 -25.89 5.46 -16.55
C THR A 159 -25.82 6.32 -15.30
N PHE A 160 -24.68 6.97 -15.05
CA PHE A 160 -24.40 7.69 -13.80
C PHE A 160 -24.35 9.22 -13.97
N GLY A 161 -24.29 9.71 -15.21
CA GLY A 161 -24.21 11.15 -15.51
C GLY A 161 -22.81 11.73 -15.27
N ALA A 162 -22.57 12.92 -15.81
CA ALA A 162 -21.34 13.67 -15.56
C ALA A 162 -21.45 14.42 -14.21
N GLY A 163 -20.50 14.20 -13.31
CA GLY A 163 -20.40 14.95 -12.04
C GLY A 163 -20.13 14.14 -10.77
N GLY A 164 -19.92 12.82 -10.89
CA GLY A 164 -19.44 12.00 -9.79
C GLY A 164 -17.97 12.30 -9.43
N PRO A 165 -17.52 11.93 -8.21
CA PRO A 165 -16.13 12.07 -7.78
C PRO A 165 -15.15 11.17 -8.56
N LEU A 166 -15.66 10.18 -9.30
CA LEU A 166 -14.91 9.30 -10.19
C LEU A 166 -15.45 9.43 -11.61
N GLY A 167 -14.57 9.71 -12.56
CA GLY A 167 -14.86 9.70 -13.99
C GLY A 167 -14.85 8.29 -14.57
N SER A 168 -15.37 8.14 -15.78
CA SER A 168 -15.37 6.87 -16.52
C SER A 168 -13.96 6.33 -16.77
N SER A 169 -12.99 7.22 -16.99
CA SER A 169 -11.57 6.87 -17.11
C SER A 169 -10.94 6.36 -15.82
N ASP A 170 -11.48 6.74 -14.66
CA ASP A 170 -10.95 6.30 -13.35
C ASP A 170 -11.44 4.88 -13.00
N ILE A 171 -12.51 4.42 -13.65
CA ILE A 171 -13.11 3.10 -13.43
C ILE A 171 -12.65 2.09 -14.48
N PHE A 172 -12.43 2.55 -15.71
CA PHE A 172 -11.98 1.70 -16.80
C PHE A 172 -10.97 2.45 -17.68
N GLY A 173 -9.70 2.09 -17.56
CA GLY A 173 -8.59 2.65 -18.31
C GLY A 173 -7.93 1.64 -19.25
N ALA A 174 -6.74 2.01 -19.72
CA ALA A 174 -5.98 1.19 -20.65
C ALA A 174 -5.52 -0.14 -20.02
N GLU A 175 -5.29 -0.18 -18.71
CA GLU A 175 -4.86 -1.40 -18.01
C GLU A 175 -5.99 -2.45 -17.98
N GLU A 176 -7.23 -2.03 -17.73
CA GLU A 176 -8.40 -2.91 -17.76
C GLU A 176 -8.71 -3.39 -19.18
N ALA A 177 -8.59 -2.51 -20.19
CA ALA A 177 -8.78 -2.87 -21.59
C ALA A 177 -7.75 -3.90 -22.06
N ASP A 178 -6.47 -3.71 -21.74
CA ASP A 178 -5.40 -4.66 -22.04
C ASP A 178 -5.61 -6.01 -21.32
N ALA A 179 -6.05 -5.98 -20.06
CA ALA A 179 -6.35 -7.18 -19.31
C ALA A 179 -7.46 -8.00 -19.99
N ILE A 180 -8.59 -7.36 -20.35
CA ILE A 180 -9.69 -8.04 -21.04
C ILE A 180 -9.22 -8.61 -22.38
N ALA A 181 -8.51 -7.81 -23.18
CA ALA A 181 -8.00 -8.21 -24.48
C ALA A 181 -7.03 -9.41 -24.38
N THR A 182 -6.08 -9.36 -23.44
CA THR A 182 -5.08 -10.39 -23.20
C THR A 182 -5.69 -11.71 -22.70
N TYR A 183 -6.69 -11.62 -21.82
CA TYR A 183 -7.34 -12.78 -21.20
C TYR A 183 -8.67 -13.15 -21.87
N MET A 184 -8.98 -12.61 -23.05
CA MET A 184 -10.28 -12.81 -23.71
C MET A 184 -10.65 -14.29 -23.90
N HIS A 185 -9.66 -15.14 -24.18
CA HIS A 185 -9.81 -16.60 -24.29
C HIS A 185 -10.21 -17.33 -22.99
N HIS A 186 -10.09 -16.66 -21.83
CA HIS A 186 -10.52 -17.15 -20.53
C HIS A 186 -11.91 -16.62 -20.11
N ILE A 187 -12.47 -15.65 -20.84
CA ILE A 187 -13.78 -15.05 -20.54
C ILE A 187 -14.88 -15.94 -21.15
N ARG A 188 -15.68 -16.58 -20.29
CA ARG A 188 -16.83 -17.39 -20.72
C ARG A 188 -18.14 -16.85 -20.17
N THR A 189 -18.06 -16.15 -19.04
CA THR A 189 -19.19 -15.58 -18.32
C THR A 189 -18.90 -14.13 -17.98
N PRO A 190 -19.93 -13.29 -17.76
CA PRO A 190 -19.73 -11.93 -17.25
C PRO A 190 -18.95 -11.87 -15.93
N GLY A 191 -19.04 -12.93 -15.11
CA GLY A 191 -18.29 -13.02 -13.84
C GLY A 191 -16.78 -13.11 -14.01
N ASP A 192 -16.30 -13.67 -15.13
CA ASP A 192 -14.86 -13.81 -15.41
C ASP A 192 -14.20 -12.45 -15.62
N ILE A 193 -14.95 -11.47 -16.17
CA ILE A 193 -14.49 -10.09 -16.35
C ILE A 193 -14.09 -9.51 -14.99
N ARG A 194 -14.95 -9.65 -13.96
CA ARG A 194 -14.65 -9.20 -12.60
C ARG A 194 -13.40 -9.84 -12.01
N GLY A 195 -13.10 -11.09 -12.37
CA GLY A 195 -11.87 -11.77 -11.96
C GLY A 195 -10.62 -11.21 -12.66
N ILE A 196 -10.76 -10.82 -13.92
CA ILE A 196 -9.67 -10.33 -14.80
C ILE A 196 -9.31 -8.88 -14.53
N ILE A 197 -10.29 -7.97 -14.58
CA ILE A 197 -10.06 -6.54 -14.28
C ILE A 197 -9.99 -6.29 -12.77
N GLY A 198 -10.56 -7.20 -11.97
CA GLY A 198 -10.59 -7.08 -10.52
C GLY A 198 -11.50 -5.95 -10.04
N GLY A 199 -11.22 -5.50 -8.82
CA GLY A 199 -11.55 -4.17 -8.35
C GLY A 199 -10.30 -3.64 -7.65
N GLU A 200 -10.20 -2.32 -7.50
CA GLU A 200 -9.14 -1.73 -6.69
C GLU A 200 -9.24 -2.27 -5.26
N CYS A 201 -8.25 -3.05 -4.86
CA CYS A 201 -7.99 -3.35 -3.46
C CYS A 201 -6.78 -2.51 -3.07
N PHE A 202 -6.96 -1.62 -2.09
CA PHE A 202 -5.81 -1.04 -1.41
C PHE A 202 -5.09 -2.15 -0.66
N ASP A 203 -3.79 -2.31 -0.90
CA ASP A 203 -2.98 -3.20 -0.09
C ASP A 203 -2.99 -2.67 1.35
N GLY A 204 -3.53 -3.48 2.27
CA GLY A 204 -3.53 -3.21 3.70
C GLY A 204 -2.19 -3.52 4.36
#